data_AF-A0A4R4V4L3-F1
#
_entry.id   AF-A0A4R4V4L3-F1
#
_cell.length_a   1.000
_cell.length_b   1.000
_cell.length_c   1.000
_cell.angle_alpha   90.00
_cell.angle_beta   90.00
_cell.angle_gamma   90.00
#
_symmetry.space_group_name_H-M   'P 1'
#
loop_
_entity.id
_entity.type
_entity.pdbx_description
1 polymer ?
#
loop_
_entity_poly.entity_id
_entity_poly.type
_entity_poly.pdbx_seq_one_letter_code
_entity_poly.pdbx_strand_id
1 'polypeptide(L)' 'MTSIPHLIARVRPEFARSEQDKSCHFFPLPSGGPLPETLRAYCGFSIAPGQAEALDGPAGMPCLGCLMAAALSD' A
#
# COMPACT_ATOMS: atom_id res chain seq x y z
N MET A 1 13.51 -9.30 15.40
CA MET A 1 12.32 -8.58 14.88
C MET A 1 12.49 -8.54 13.39
N THR A 2 11.80 -9.41 12.67
CA THR A 2 11.83 -9.44 11.21
C THR A 2 10.70 -8.56 10.73
N SER A 3 11.05 -7.32 10.40
CA SER A 3 10.15 -6.35 9.78
C SER A 3 9.59 -6.95 8.48
N ILE A 4 8.27 -6.93 8.33
CA ILE A 4 7.62 -7.38 7.10
C ILE A 4 7.89 -6.31 6.02
N PRO A 5 8.44 -6.65 4.84
CA PRO A 5 8.63 -5.66 3.80
C PRO A 5 7.26 -5.14 3.32
N HIS A 6 7.13 -3.83 3.18
CA HIS A 6 5.93 -3.20 2.62
C HIS A 6 6.27 -2.43 1.35
N LEU A 7 5.38 -2.51 0.37
CA LEU A 7 5.31 -1.51 -0.69
C LEU A 7 4.47 -0.33 -0.17
N ILE A 8 5.01 0.88 -0.24
CA ILE A 8 4.25 2.11 -0.05
C ILE A 8 3.86 2.61 -1.43
N ALA A 9 2.56 2.75 -1.69
CA ALA A 9 2.08 3.16 -3.01
C ALA A 9 0.83 4.02 -2.93
N ARG A 10 0.63 4.85 -3.96
CA ARG A 10 -0.59 5.63 -4.18
C ARG A 10 -1.22 5.20 -5.49
N VAL A 11 -2.54 5.05 -5.51
CA VAL A 11 -3.27 4.76 -6.74
C VAL A 11 -3.12 5.92 -7.73
N ARG A 12 -2.94 5.61 -9.02
CA ARG A 12 -2.90 6.65 -10.07
C ARG A 12 -4.29 7.30 -10.18
N PRO A 13 -4.40 8.61 -10.41
CA PRO A 13 -5.66 9.34 -10.31
C PRO A 13 -6.80 8.77 -11.16
N GLU A 14 -6.50 8.20 -12.33
CA GLU A 14 -7.48 7.60 -13.24
C GLU A 14 -8.16 6.33 -12.68
N PHE A 15 -7.59 5.71 -11.64
CA PHE A 15 -8.16 4.54 -10.97
C PHE A 15 -8.77 4.85 -9.59
N ALA A 16 -8.61 6.08 -9.08
CA ALA A 16 -9.18 6.49 -7.81
C ALA A 16 -10.71 6.67 -7.93
N ARG A 17 -11.46 6.16 -6.96
CA ARG A 17 -12.93 6.32 -6.85
C ARG A 17 -13.33 7.33 -5.78
N SER A 18 -12.43 7.66 -4.88
CA SER A 18 -12.63 8.61 -3.78
C SER A 18 -11.35 9.39 -3.48
N GLU A 19 -11.46 10.48 -2.69
CA GLU A 19 -10.27 11.17 -2.16
C GLU A 19 -9.47 10.29 -1.19
N GLN A 20 -10.14 9.38 -0.48
CA GLN A 20 -9.48 8.43 0.43
C GLN A 20 -8.60 7.44 -0.34
N ASP A 21 -8.99 7.07 -1.56
CA ASP A 21 -8.19 6.17 -2.40
C ASP A 21 -6.84 6.81 -2.76
N LYS A 22 -6.80 8.14 -2.92
CA LYS A 22 -5.61 8.93 -3.28
C LYS A 22 -4.59 9.07 -2.15
N SER A 23 -4.91 8.65 -0.93
CA SER A 23 -3.90 8.51 0.13
C SER A 23 -2.81 7.53 -0.28
N CYS A 24 -1.62 7.63 0.31
CA CYS A 24 -0.67 6.53 0.21
C CYS A 24 -1.10 5.38 1.15
N HIS A 25 -0.96 4.16 0.67
CA HIS A 25 -1.31 2.93 1.37
C HIS A 25 -0.09 2.02 1.48
N PHE A 26 -0.13 1.12 2.45
CA PHE A 26 0.97 0.21 2.76
C PHE A 26 0.50 -1.21 2.48
N PHE A 27 1.21 -1.89 1.58
CA PHE A 27 0.90 -3.22 1.08
C PHE A 27 1.96 -4.19 1.60
N PRO A 28 1.62 -5.15 2.49
CA PRO A 28 2.56 -6.19 2.88
C PRO A 28 2.99 -6.99 1.65
N LEU A 29 4.29 -7.16 1.49
CA LEU A 29 4.86 -8.00 0.46
C LEU A 29 5.06 -9.41 1.00
N PRO A 30 4.71 -10.46 0.23
CA PRO A 30 4.99 -11.82 0.64
C PRO A 30 6.51 -12.03 0.76
N SER A 31 6.93 -12.76 1.79
CA SER A 31 8.34 -13.04 2.08
C SER A 31 9.00 -13.99 1.05
N GLY A 32 8.23 -14.47 0.07
CA GLY A 32 8.67 -15.36 -1.00
C GLY A 32 7.51 -15.79 -1.90
N GLY A 33 7.83 -16.39 -3.04
CA GLY A 33 6.86 -16.83 -4.05
C GLY A 33 6.54 -15.77 -5.11
N PRO A 34 5.64 -16.09 -6.07
CA PRO A 34 5.25 -15.15 -7.12
C PRO A 34 4.48 -13.97 -6.52
N LEU A 35 4.66 -12.79 -7.11
CA LEU A 35 3.83 -11.62 -6.78
C LEU A 35 2.36 -11.92 -7.13
N PRO A 36 1.41 -11.57 -6.24
CA PRO A 36 0.00 -11.77 -6.52
C PRO A 36 -0.46 -10.80 -7.62
N GLU A 37 -1.51 -11.19 -8.35
CA GLU A 37 -2.13 -10.33 -9.37
C GLU A 37 -2.71 -9.04 -8.80
N THR A 38 -3.01 -9.03 -7.49
CA THR A 38 -3.46 -7.85 -6.76
C THR A 38 -2.76 -7.77 -5.41
N LEU A 39 -2.30 -6.58 -5.05
CA LEU A 39 -1.84 -6.28 -3.69
C LEU A 39 -2.97 -5.66 -2.91
N ARG A 40 -3.14 -6.10 -1.65
CA ARG A 40 -4.13 -5.56 -0.73
C ARG A 40 -3.41 -4.86 0.41
N ALA A 41 -3.73 -3.58 0.59
CA ALA A 41 -3.22 -2.77 1.67
C ALA A 41 -3.83 -3.19 3.01
N TYR A 42 -3.21 -2.78 4.10
CA TYR A 42 -3.73 -3.02 5.45
C TYR A 42 -5.14 -2.48 5.68
N CYS A 43 -5.49 -1.34 5.08
CA CYS A 43 -6.83 -0.76 5.13
C CYS A 43 -7.87 -1.53 4.30
N GLY A 44 -7.44 -2.53 3.52
CA GLY A 44 -8.25 -3.33 2.62
C GLY A 44 -8.31 -2.81 1.18
N PHE A 45 -7.76 -1.62 0.90
CA PHE A 45 -7.66 -1.08 -0.47
C PHE A 45 -6.79 -1.98 -1.35
N SER A 46 -7.15 -2.15 -2.62
CA SER A 46 -6.48 -3.11 -3.51
C SER A 46 -6.01 -2.44 -4.80
N ILE A 47 -4.84 -2.87 -5.28
CA ILE A 47 -4.24 -2.41 -6.54
C ILE A 47 -3.79 -3.61 -7.36
N ALA A 48 -3.91 -3.50 -8.68
CA ALA A 48 -3.25 -4.38 -9.65
C ALA A 48 -1.98 -3.71 -10.22
N PRO A 49 -1.07 -4.47 -10.84
CA PRO A 49 0.06 -3.91 -11.56
C PRO A 49 -0.35 -2.79 -12.53
N GLY A 50 0.38 -1.67 -12.50
CA GLY A 50 0.11 -0.49 -13.35
C GLY A 50 -0.96 0.48 -12.83
N GLN A 51 -1.68 0.13 -11.75
CA GLN A 51 -2.71 1.00 -11.17
C GLN A 51 -2.19 1.98 -10.12
N ALA A 52 -0.96 1.79 -9.64
CA ALA A 52 -0.37 2.60 -8.59
C ALA A 52 1.06 2.99 -8.92
N GLU A 53 1.51 4.10 -8.33
CA GLU A 53 2.91 4.48 -8.29
C GLU A 53 3.51 4.07 -6.95
N ALA A 54 4.72 3.49 -6.99
CA ALA A 54 5.50 3.21 -5.80
C ALA A 54 6.10 4.50 -5.24
N LEU A 55 6.20 4.58 -3.92
CA LEU A 55 6.76 5.71 -3.19
C LEU A 55 7.92 5.23 -2.32
N ASP A 56 8.97 6.04 -2.21
CA ASP A 56 10.13 5.75 -1.35
C ASP A 56 9.81 5.90 0.15
N GLY A 57 8.65 6.48 0.47
CA GLY A 57 8.20 6.73 1.84
C GLY A 57 6.78 7.26 1.89
N PRO A 58 6.22 7.50 3.09
CA PRO A 58 4.91 8.12 3.26
C PRO A 58 4.91 9.53 2.66
N ALA A 59 4.00 9.81 1.73
CA ALA A 59 3.90 11.10 1.04
C ALA A 59 2.44 11.54 0.89
N GLY A 60 2.20 12.86 0.94
CA GLY A 60 0.85 13.41 0.97
C GLY A 60 0.16 13.12 2.30
N MET A 61 -1.12 12.72 2.26
CA MET A 61 -1.82 12.20 3.44
C MET A 61 -1.81 10.66 3.44
N PRO A 62 -1.06 10.01 4.34
CA PRO A 62 -1.09 8.57 4.48
C PRO A 62 -2.45 8.08 4.99
N CYS A 63 -2.85 6.91 4.53
CA CYS A 63 -3.97 6.22 5.16
C CYS A 63 -3.60 5.88 6.61
N LEU A 64 -4.28 6.50 7.58
CA LEU A 64 -4.00 6.31 9.00
C LEU A 64 -4.06 4.84 9.43
N GLY A 65 -5.04 4.08 8.90
CA GLY A 65 -5.15 2.64 9.17
C GLY A 65 -3.93 1.85 8.68
N CYS A 66 -3.40 2.19 7.51
CA CYS A 66 -2.18 1.58 6.99
C CYS A 66 -0.95 1.96 7.81
N LEU A 67 -0.82 3.23 8.20
CA LEU A 67 0.31 3.72 8.98
C LEU A 67 0.40 3.03 10.35
N MET A 68 -0.74 2.92 11.06
CA MET A 68 -0.77 2.23 12.36
C MET A 68 -0.50 0.73 12.22
N ALA A 69 -1.05 0.06 11.21
CA ALA A 69 -0.83 -1.36 11.00
C ALA A 69 0.63 -1.67 10.63
N ALA A 70 1.26 -0.84 9.79
CA ALA A 70 2.67 -0.97 9.45
C ALA A 70 3.58 -0.79 10.68
N ALA A 71 3.32 0.24 11.50
CA ALA A 71 4.09 0.48 12.73
C ALA A 71 3.98 -0.66 13.77
N LEU A 72 2.91 -1.44 13.74
CA LEU A 72 2.72 -2.62 14.59
C LEU A 72 3.24 -3.92 13.96
N SER A 73 3.60 -3.88 12.67
CA SER A 73 4.12 -5.02 11.90
C SER A 73 5.65 -5.02 11.78
N ASP A 74 6.31 -4.01 12.37
CA ASP A 74 7.76 -3.77 12.37
C ASP A 74 8.49 -4.53 13.51
#